data_AF-A0A1F8VXW2-F1
#
_entry.id   AF-A0A1F8VXW2-F1
#
_cell.length_a   1.000
_cell.length_b   1.000
_cell.length_c   1.000
_cell.angle_alpha   90.00
_cell.angle_beta   90.00
_cell.angle_gamma   90.00
#
_symmetry.space_group_name_H-M   'P 1'
#
loop_
_entity.id
_entity.type
_entity.pdbx_description
1 polymer ?
#
loop_
_entity_poly.entity_id
_entity_poly.type
_entity_poly.pdbx_seq_one_letter_code
_entity_poly.pdbx_strand_id
1 'polypeptide(L)'
;MRTSIASFLLLVCSAWAPWALAQLPARDLTVELRQIEEGRDDGSSYRAGAANSAQSFQPQKVQVRNGQKAQLRMQLSVPMQWVEAAQAASANSGAGVKNALQWFEAGQSMAVTPRWPGGNRAATVELEVQQAALVTRHNADMPSQSRSQFSTTVTAPLAQWVTIAATGPAPIRQGSYSSAGGSEVRRLLQIRVLVP
;
A
#
# COMPACT_ATOMS: atom_id res chain seq x y z
N MET A 1 82.60 11.91 -31.28
CA MET A 1 82.10 12.20 -29.91
C MET A 1 80.72 12.84 -30.07
N ARG A 2 79.61 12.07 -30.12
CA ARG A 2 78.71 11.65 -29.00
C ARG A 2 78.49 12.83 -28.03
N THR A 3 77.31 13.44 -27.95
CA THR A 3 76.17 12.95 -27.14
C THR A 3 74.78 13.38 -27.67
N SER A 4 73.83 12.43 -27.70
CA SER A 4 72.39 12.63 -27.90
C SER A 4 71.70 13.04 -26.60
N ILE A 5 70.75 13.98 -26.67
CA ILE A 5 69.86 14.38 -25.58
C ILE A 5 68.63 13.48 -25.61
N ALA A 6 68.44 12.69 -24.56
CA ALA A 6 67.38 11.72 -24.41
C ALA A 6 66.12 12.35 -23.81
N SER A 7 65.02 12.15 -24.52
CA SER A 7 63.62 12.10 -24.11
C SER A 7 63.37 11.86 -22.62
N PHE A 8 62.63 12.77 -21.99
CA PHE A 8 61.90 12.54 -20.74
C PHE A 8 60.52 13.20 -20.85
N LEU A 9 59.54 12.43 -21.30
CA LEU A 9 58.12 12.80 -21.27
C LEU A 9 57.31 11.51 -21.07
N LEU A 10 57.36 10.98 -19.84
CA LEU A 10 56.52 9.88 -19.36
C LEU A 10 55.58 10.48 -18.29
N LEU A 11 54.33 10.78 -18.66
CA LEU A 11 53.17 9.90 -18.54
C LEU A 11 52.67 9.80 -17.09
N VAL A 12 52.01 10.85 -16.64
CA VAL A 12 51.15 10.87 -15.45
C VAL A 12 49.76 11.36 -15.87
N CYS A 13 49.01 10.49 -16.54
CA CYS A 13 47.56 10.60 -16.61
C CYS A 13 46.98 9.44 -15.81
N SER A 14 47.07 9.58 -14.48
CA SER A 14 46.36 8.71 -13.55
C SER A 14 44.86 8.86 -13.77
N ALA A 15 44.26 7.76 -14.20
CA ALA A 15 42.85 7.58 -14.51
C ALA A 15 41.95 7.98 -13.34
N TRP A 16 41.33 9.16 -13.45
CA TRP A 16 40.05 9.43 -12.81
C TRP A 16 38.94 8.98 -13.76
N ALA A 17 38.62 7.69 -13.75
CA ALA A 17 37.36 7.24 -14.32
C ALA A 17 36.27 7.52 -13.26
N PRO A 18 35.35 8.47 -13.47
CA PRO A 18 34.20 8.58 -12.59
C PRO A 18 33.44 7.26 -12.68
N TRP A 19 33.16 6.65 -11.53
CA TRP A 19 32.29 5.48 -11.46
C TRP A 19 30.95 5.86 -12.10
N ALA A 20 30.73 5.41 -13.33
CA ALA A 20 29.48 5.63 -14.03
C ALA A 20 28.40 4.91 -13.25
N LEU A 21 27.62 5.65 -12.46
CA LEU A 21 26.38 5.15 -11.89
C LEU A 21 25.56 4.60 -13.06
N ALA A 22 25.25 3.31 -13.03
CA ALA A 22 24.49 2.67 -14.07
C ALA A 22 23.17 3.45 -14.25
N GLN A 23 23.06 4.14 -15.38
CA GLN A 23 21.90 4.97 -15.66
C GLN A 23 20.67 4.08 -15.78
N LEU A 24 19.65 4.36 -14.98
CA LEU A 24 18.42 3.60 -15.03
C LEU A 24 17.78 3.76 -16.42
N PRO A 25 17.25 2.68 -17.02
CA PRO A 25 16.50 2.78 -18.27
C PRO A 25 15.36 3.79 -18.11
N ALA A 26 15.30 4.80 -18.99
CA ALA A 26 14.26 5.83 -19.00
C ALA A 26 12.93 5.27 -19.56
N ARG A 27 12.32 4.35 -18.82
CA ARG A 27 11.07 3.65 -19.16
C ARG A 27 10.02 3.88 -18.08
N ASP A 28 8.76 3.79 -18.47
CA ASP A 28 7.65 3.83 -17.51
C ASP A 28 7.35 2.41 -17.04
N LEU A 29 7.38 2.17 -15.74
CA LEU A 29 7.06 0.90 -15.11
C LEU A 29 5.60 0.95 -14.67
N THR A 30 4.86 -0.14 -14.86
CA THR A 30 3.53 -0.28 -14.28
C THR A 30 3.65 -1.00 -12.96
N VAL A 31 3.26 -0.35 -11.87
CA VAL A 31 3.18 -0.94 -10.54
C VAL A 31 1.72 -1.21 -10.22
N GLU A 32 1.45 -2.45 -9.84
CA GLU A 32 0.14 -2.90 -9.41
C GLU A 32 0.18 -3.34 -7.96
N LEU A 33 -0.86 -2.97 -7.22
CA LEU A 33 -1.04 -3.28 -5.81
C LEU A 33 -2.43 -3.86 -5.60
N ARG A 34 -2.53 -4.98 -4.90
CA ARG A 34 -3.81 -5.60 -4.56
C ARG A 34 -3.77 -6.19 -3.16
N GLN A 35 -4.94 -6.35 -2.57
CA GLN A 35 -5.11 -7.17 -1.38
C GLN A 35 -5.95 -8.39 -1.73
N ILE A 36 -5.53 -9.55 -1.25
CA ILE A 36 -6.28 -10.80 -1.39
C ILE A 36 -6.55 -11.39 -0.01
N GLU A 37 -7.60 -12.20 0.08
CA GLU A 37 -7.90 -13.01 1.26
C GLU A 37 -7.24 -14.39 1.08
N GLU A 38 -6.39 -14.78 2.03
CA GLU A 38 -5.71 -16.07 2.01
C GLU A 38 -6.76 -17.19 2.19
N GLY A 39 -6.81 -18.15 1.25
CA GLY A 39 -7.77 -19.24 1.22
C GLY A 39 -9.02 -19.00 0.36
N ARG A 40 -9.19 -17.82 -0.26
CA ARG A 40 -10.29 -17.53 -1.20
C ARG A 40 -10.00 -17.96 -2.65
N ASP A 41 -8.72 -18.04 -3.03
CA ASP A 41 -8.30 -18.39 -4.39
C ASP A 41 -8.41 -19.91 -4.69
N ASP A 42 -8.55 -20.77 -3.68
CA ASP A 42 -8.79 -22.22 -3.82
C ASP A 42 -10.30 -22.54 -3.88
N GLY A 43 -10.99 -22.01 -4.88
CA GLY A 43 -12.19 -22.59 -5.54
C GLY A 43 -13.45 -23.01 -4.75
N SER A 44 -13.49 -23.11 -3.42
CA SER A 44 -14.68 -23.60 -2.70
C SER A 44 -14.63 -23.27 -1.21
N SER A 45 -15.01 -22.06 -0.84
CA SER A 45 -15.44 -21.78 0.53
C SER A 45 -16.69 -20.91 0.52
N TYR A 46 -17.85 -21.56 0.57
CA TYR A 46 -19.12 -20.90 0.83
C TYR A 46 -19.15 -20.48 2.30
N ARG A 47 -19.16 -19.17 2.57
CA ARG A 47 -19.48 -18.62 3.90
C ARG A 47 -20.83 -17.94 3.83
N ALA A 48 -21.83 -18.56 4.46
CA ALA A 48 -23.08 -17.89 4.80
C ALA A 48 -22.85 -17.06 6.07
N GLY A 49 -22.74 -15.74 5.89
CA GLY A 49 -22.63 -14.78 6.98
C GLY A 49 -22.91 -13.39 6.42
N ALA A 50 -23.49 -12.51 7.24
CA ALA A 50 -23.75 -11.13 6.85
C ALA A 50 -22.48 -10.55 6.23
N ALA A 51 -22.57 -10.07 4.99
CA ALA A 51 -21.46 -9.46 4.28
C ALA A 51 -21.03 -8.23 5.09
N ASN A 52 -20.08 -8.43 6.00
CA ASN A 52 -19.46 -7.33 6.71
C ASN A 52 -18.68 -6.61 5.63
N SER A 53 -19.25 -5.52 5.11
CA SER A 53 -18.70 -4.66 4.07
C SER A 53 -17.51 -3.89 4.64
N ALA A 54 -16.54 -4.61 5.22
CA ALA A 54 -15.21 -4.09 5.47
C ALA A 54 -14.61 -3.84 4.09
N GLN A 55 -14.70 -2.58 3.67
CA GLN A 55 -14.30 -2.07 2.37
C GLN A 55 -13.01 -2.75 1.89
N SER A 56 -13.16 -3.68 0.95
CA SER A 56 -12.03 -4.44 0.40
C SER A 56 -11.09 -3.46 -0.29
N PHE A 57 -9.79 -3.60 -0.05
CA PHE A 57 -8.80 -2.77 -0.71
C PHE A 57 -8.97 -2.88 -2.24
N GLN A 58 -9.22 -1.76 -2.91
CA GLN A 58 -9.39 -1.75 -4.36
C GLN A 58 -8.03 -1.91 -5.06
N PRO A 59 -7.88 -2.82 -6.02
CA PRO A 59 -6.63 -2.94 -6.77
C PRO A 59 -6.25 -1.62 -7.43
N GLN A 60 -4.99 -1.22 -7.27
CA GLN A 60 -4.45 0.02 -7.82
C GLN A 60 -3.39 -0.29 -8.87
N LYS A 61 -3.37 0.50 -9.94
CA LYS A 61 -2.36 0.43 -10.99
C LYS A 61 -1.85 1.83 -11.29
N VAL A 62 -0.55 2.02 -11.25
CA VAL A 62 0.10 3.31 -11.52
C VAL A 62 1.27 3.10 -12.47
N GLN A 63 1.37 3.97 -13.48
CA GLN A 63 2.53 4.06 -14.35
C GLN A 63 3.51 5.09 -13.80
N VAL A 64 4.78 4.71 -13.70
CA VAL A 64 5.80 5.51 -13.02
C VAL A 64 7.09 5.47 -13.81
N ARG A 65 7.68 6.63 -14.10
CA ARG A 65 9.01 6.70 -14.69
C ARG A 65 10.02 6.00 -13.77
N ASN A 66 10.82 5.10 -14.32
CA ASN A 66 11.84 4.36 -13.57
C ASN A 66 12.78 5.31 -12.80
N GLY A 67 12.91 5.08 -11.49
CA GLY A 67 13.66 5.91 -10.56
C GLY A 67 12.94 7.15 -10.04
N GLN A 68 11.70 7.42 -10.49
CA GLN A 68 10.89 8.56 -10.06
C GLN A 68 9.77 8.13 -9.11
N LYS A 69 9.22 9.11 -8.39
CA LYS A 69 8.09 8.91 -7.47
C LYS A 69 6.76 9.21 -8.16
N ALA A 70 5.76 8.38 -7.91
CA ALA A 70 4.37 8.66 -8.22
C ALA A 70 3.52 8.60 -6.95
N GLN A 71 2.43 9.36 -6.92
CA GLN A 71 1.45 9.34 -5.85
C GLN A 71 0.03 9.33 -6.42
N LEU A 72 -0.78 8.38 -5.96
CA LEU A 72 -2.20 8.27 -6.22
C LEU A 72 -2.96 8.45 -4.91
N ARG A 73 -3.95 9.34 -4.88
CA ARG A 73 -4.86 9.52 -3.74
C ARG A 73 -6.30 9.45 -4.24
N MET A 74 -7.05 8.51 -3.71
CA MET A 74 -8.47 8.33 -3.98
C MET A 74 -9.19 8.37 -2.63
N GLN A 75 -9.59 9.57 -2.22
CA GLN A 75 -10.21 9.84 -0.93
C GLN A 75 -11.57 10.50 -1.16
N LEU A 76 -12.54 10.14 -0.31
CA LEU A 76 -13.88 10.68 -0.26
C LEU A 76 -14.12 11.18 1.16
N SER A 77 -14.38 12.48 1.28
CA SER A 77 -14.83 13.10 2.53
C SER A 77 -16.34 12.97 2.62
N VAL A 78 -16.83 12.20 3.60
CA VAL A 78 -18.25 11.97 3.85
C VAL A 78 -18.68 12.81 5.06
N PRO A 79 -19.56 13.80 4.90
CA PRO A 79 -20.17 14.50 6.03
C PRO A 79 -21.25 13.60 6.64
N MET A 80 -21.22 13.43 7.95
CA MET A 80 -22.28 12.75 8.69
C MET A 80 -22.79 13.61 9.83
N GLN A 81 -24.11 13.69 9.92
CA GLN A 81 -24.82 14.34 11.00
C GLN A 81 -25.45 13.28 11.90
N TRP A 82 -25.32 13.43 13.21
CA TRP A 82 -25.99 12.57 14.20
C TRP A 82 -26.59 13.39 15.34
N VAL A 83 -27.50 12.76 16.08
CA VAL A 83 -28.10 13.30 17.29
C VAL A 83 -27.18 12.96 18.47
N GLU A 84 -26.64 13.97 19.14
CA GLU A 84 -25.77 13.82 20.32
C GLU A 84 -26.58 13.70 21.60
N ALA A 85 -27.67 14.46 21.71
CA ALA A 85 -28.57 14.42 22.86
C ALA A 85 -30.00 14.78 22.44
N ALA A 86 -30.97 14.13 23.07
CA ALA A 86 -32.37 14.50 23.04
C ALA A 86 -32.82 14.79 24.47
N GLN A 87 -33.36 15.98 24.71
CA GLN A 87 -34.00 16.30 25.98
C GLN A 87 -35.52 16.27 25.82
N ALA A 88 -36.18 15.59 26.74
CA ALA A 88 -37.63 15.66 26.88
C ALA A 88 -38.04 17.02 27.47
N ALA A 89 -39.25 17.47 27.14
CA ALA A 89 -39.80 18.67 27.75
C ALA A 89 -40.04 18.44 29.26
N SER A 90 -39.75 19.45 30.08
CA SER A 90 -40.06 19.51 31.51
C SER A 90 -40.91 20.74 31.82
N ALA A 91 -41.45 20.83 33.04
CA ALA A 91 -42.29 21.95 33.46
C ALA A 91 -41.65 23.34 33.22
N ASN A 92 -40.31 23.42 33.20
CA ASN A 92 -39.57 24.67 33.02
C ASN A 92 -38.67 24.69 31.76
N SER A 93 -38.72 23.66 30.89
CA SER A 93 -37.85 23.58 29.72
C SER A 93 -38.50 22.87 28.53
N GLY A 94 -38.39 23.43 27.32
CA GLY A 94 -38.89 22.80 26.10
C GLY A 94 -38.12 21.55 25.70
N ALA A 95 -38.70 20.72 24.82
CA ALA A 95 -37.97 19.62 24.20
C ALA A 95 -36.89 20.15 23.24
N GLY A 96 -35.77 19.44 23.12
CA GLY A 96 -34.64 19.88 22.29
C GLY A 96 -33.80 18.72 21.78
N VAL A 97 -33.25 18.87 20.58
CA VAL A 97 -32.34 17.92 19.95
C VAL A 97 -31.03 18.63 19.65
N LYS A 98 -29.92 18.12 20.19
CA LYS A 98 -28.57 18.58 19.85
C LYS A 98 -28.01 17.68 18.77
N ASN A 99 -27.66 18.25 17.62
CA ASN A 99 -27.01 17.55 16.52
C ASN A 99 -25.52 17.90 16.46
N ALA A 100 -24.70 16.97 15.98
CA ALA A 100 -23.31 17.20 15.64
C ALA A 100 -23.02 16.79 14.19
N LEU A 101 -22.13 17.53 13.53
CA LEU A 101 -21.65 17.26 12.18
C LEU A 101 -20.18 16.86 12.25
N GLN A 102 -19.81 15.77 11.61
CA GLN A 102 -18.44 15.29 11.53
C GLN A 102 -18.11 14.82 10.13
N TRP A 103 -16.88 15.12 9.73
CA TRP A 103 -16.31 14.66 8.47
C TRP A 103 -15.54 13.37 8.68
N PHE A 104 -15.79 12.40 7.81
CA PHE A 104 -15.08 11.13 7.77
C PHE A 104 -14.33 11.00 6.46
N GLU A 105 -13.07 10.59 6.53
CA GLU A 105 -12.28 10.28 5.35
C GLU A 105 -12.35 8.78 5.06
N ALA A 106 -12.87 8.41 3.89
CA ALA A 106 -12.80 7.06 3.36
C ALA A 106 -11.97 7.04 2.08
N GLY A 107 -11.09 6.05 1.92
CA GLY A 107 -10.35 5.88 0.69
C GLY A 107 -8.96 5.33 0.89
N GLN A 108 -8.15 5.50 -0.15
CA GLN A 108 -6.82 4.92 -0.24
C GLN A 108 -5.83 5.91 -0.84
N SER A 109 -4.60 5.86 -0.36
CA SER A 109 -3.47 6.51 -1.02
C SER A 109 -2.32 5.54 -1.19
N MET A 110 -1.58 5.72 -2.28
CA MET A 110 -0.36 4.97 -2.57
C MET A 110 0.69 5.95 -3.08
N ALA A 111 1.90 5.85 -2.56
CA ALA A 111 3.08 6.49 -3.12
C ALA A 111 4.12 5.42 -3.43
N VAL A 112 4.76 5.52 -4.58
CA VAL A 112 5.66 4.46 -5.05
C VAL A 112 6.85 5.05 -5.81
N THR A 113 8.03 4.46 -5.59
CA THR A 113 9.27 4.79 -6.29
C THR A 113 9.95 3.49 -6.75
N PRO A 114 9.69 3.03 -7.99
CA PRO A 114 10.32 1.83 -8.52
C PRO A 114 11.69 2.13 -9.13
N ARG A 115 12.64 1.20 -8.97
CA ARG A 115 13.99 1.22 -9.56
C ARG A 115 14.28 -0.12 -10.20
N TRP A 116 14.43 -0.13 -11.51
CA TRP A 116 14.73 -1.32 -12.28
C TRP A 116 16.02 -1.13 -13.08
N PRO A 117 17.04 -1.98 -12.90
CA PRO A 117 18.33 -1.83 -13.57
C PRO A 117 18.33 -2.26 -15.05
N GLY A 118 17.21 -2.75 -15.59
CA GLY A 118 17.11 -3.22 -16.97
C GLY A 118 17.16 -4.75 -17.12
N GLY A 119 16.74 -5.24 -18.28
CA GLY A 119 16.69 -6.67 -18.61
C GLY A 119 15.81 -7.48 -17.66
N ASN A 120 16.14 -8.75 -17.42
CA ASN A 120 15.31 -9.64 -16.58
C ASN A 120 15.56 -9.49 -15.08
N ARG A 121 16.22 -8.41 -14.66
CA ARG A 121 16.53 -8.16 -13.25
C ARG A 121 15.28 -7.72 -12.50
N ALA A 122 15.19 -8.09 -11.24
CA ALA A 122 14.11 -7.65 -10.36
C ALA A 122 14.14 -6.13 -10.15
N ALA A 123 12.97 -5.55 -9.89
CA ALA A 123 12.82 -4.14 -9.55
C ALA A 123 12.82 -3.96 -8.03
N THR A 124 13.55 -2.95 -7.52
CA THR A 124 13.42 -2.49 -6.15
C THR A 124 12.31 -1.46 -6.08
N VAL A 125 11.35 -1.62 -5.18
CA VAL A 125 10.20 -0.71 -5.05
C VAL A 125 10.11 -0.22 -3.62
N GLU A 126 10.20 1.09 -3.47
CA GLU A 126 9.77 1.78 -2.25
C GLU A 126 8.28 2.10 -2.36
N LEU A 127 7.51 1.76 -1.33
CA LEU A 127 6.06 1.83 -1.33
C LEU A 127 5.55 2.39 0.00
N GLU A 128 4.64 3.35 -0.07
CA GLU A 128 3.80 3.80 1.05
C GLU A 128 2.33 3.61 0.67
N VAL A 129 1.54 3.01 1.56
CA VAL A 129 0.11 2.78 1.38
C VAL A 129 -0.62 3.27 2.61
N GLN A 130 -1.70 4.01 2.41
CA GLN A 130 -2.63 4.37 3.48
C GLN A 130 -4.05 4.00 3.05
N GLN A 131 -4.84 3.49 3.98
CA GLN A 131 -6.25 3.21 3.78
C GLN A 131 -7.04 3.75 4.98
N ALA A 132 -8.18 4.34 4.69
CA ALA A 132 -9.17 4.74 5.68
C ALA A 132 -10.53 4.17 5.28
N ALA A 133 -11.26 3.63 6.25
CA ALA A 133 -12.60 3.09 6.05
C ALA A 133 -13.53 3.54 7.17
N LEU A 134 -14.79 3.77 6.83
CA LEU A 134 -15.84 3.93 7.83
C LEU A 134 -16.29 2.56 8.31
N VAL A 135 -16.41 2.41 9.61
CA VAL A 135 -16.93 1.21 10.27
C VAL A 135 -18.24 1.62 10.95
N THR A 136 -19.35 1.26 10.31
CA THR A 136 -20.71 1.45 10.86
C THR A 136 -21.04 0.26 11.75
N ARG A 137 -21.44 0.51 13.00
CA ARG A 137 -21.93 -0.53 13.91
C ARG A 137 -23.45 -0.63 13.79
N HIS A 138 -24.01 -1.83 13.99
CA HIS A 138 -25.47 -2.07 13.86
C HIS A 138 -26.31 -1.48 15.00
N ASN A 139 -25.67 -1.02 16.08
CA ASN A 139 -26.31 -0.31 17.18
C ASN A 139 -26.10 1.19 16.89
N ALA A 140 -27.06 2.05 17.23
CA ALA A 140 -27.14 3.48 16.87
C ALA A 140 -25.98 4.40 17.34
N ASP A 141 -24.79 3.83 17.57
CA ASP A 141 -23.54 4.47 17.86
C ASP A 141 -22.97 5.21 16.64
N MET A 142 -22.22 6.28 16.93
CA MET A 142 -21.45 7.01 15.95
C MET A 142 -20.55 6.06 15.14
N PRO A 143 -20.54 6.13 13.79
CA PRO A 143 -19.59 5.39 12.97
C PRO A 143 -18.16 5.72 13.39
N SER A 144 -17.32 4.70 13.44
CA SER A 144 -15.90 4.88 13.76
C SER A 144 -15.07 4.86 12.48
N GLN A 145 -13.96 5.58 12.45
CA GLN A 145 -13.01 5.53 11.35
C GLN A 145 -11.87 4.59 11.69
N SER A 146 -11.59 3.63 10.80
CA SER A 146 -10.38 2.79 10.88
C SER A 146 -9.36 3.28 9.86
N ARG A 147 -8.10 3.37 10.27
CA ARG A 147 -6.97 3.77 9.41
C ARG A 147 -5.85 2.75 9.52
N SER A 148 -5.30 2.36 8.37
CA SER A 148 -4.09 1.53 8.27
C SER A 148 -3.05 2.21 7.39
N GLN A 149 -1.79 2.17 7.81
CA GLN A 149 -0.66 2.69 7.06
C GLN A 149 0.45 1.64 7.01
N PHE A 150 1.12 1.57 5.86
CA PHE A 150 2.22 0.66 5.61
C PHE A 150 3.28 1.35 4.76
N SER A 151 4.55 1.14 5.10
CA SER A 151 5.69 1.62 4.32
C SER A 151 6.75 0.54 4.25
N THR A 152 7.27 0.26 3.05
CA THR A 152 8.28 -0.78 2.84
C THR A 152 9.14 -0.50 1.61
N THR A 153 10.28 -1.19 1.56
CA THR A 153 11.08 -1.34 0.35
C THR A 153 11.24 -2.83 0.07
N VAL A 154 10.82 -3.27 -1.11
CA VAL A 154 10.85 -4.68 -1.52
C VAL A 154 11.55 -4.87 -2.86
N THR A 155 12.14 -6.04 -3.07
CA THR A 155 12.57 -6.49 -4.39
C THR A 155 11.49 -7.37 -5.01
N ALA A 156 10.94 -6.95 -6.14
CA ALA A 156 9.89 -7.65 -6.86
C ALA A 156 10.43 -8.20 -8.20
N PRO A 157 10.36 -9.53 -8.45
CA PRO A 157 10.55 -10.08 -9.78
C PRO A 157 9.52 -9.50 -10.76
N LEU A 158 9.93 -9.31 -12.02
CA LEU A 158 9.05 -8.74 -13.03
C LEU A 158 7.87 -9.67 -13.33
N ALA A 159 6.70 -9.08 -13.56
CA ALA A 159 5.45 -9.75 -13.90
C ALA A 159 4.94 -10.80 -12.89
N GLN A 160 5.49 -10.84 -11.67
CA GLN A 160 5.07 -11.76 -10.61
C GLN A 160 4.43 -11.01 -9.45
N TRP A 161 3.42 -11.64 -8.82
CA TRP A 161 2.84 -11.14 -7.58
C TRP A 161 3.72 -11.55 -6.40
N VAL A 162 4.10 -10.56 -5.59
CA VAL A 162 4.90 -10.76 -4.38
C VAL A 162 4.12 -10.24 -3.18
N THR A 163 4.00 -11.07 -2.14
CA THR A 163 3.39 -10.65 -0.88
C THR A 163 4.37 -9.77 -0.10
N ILE A 164 3.93 -8.57 0.25
CA ILE A 164 4.73 -7.53 0.95
C ILE A 164 4.27 -7.28 2.37
N ALA A 165 3.02 -7.62 2.69
CA ALA A 165 2.48 -7.57 4.03
C ALA A 165 1.37 -8.61 4.20
N ALA A 166 1.15 -9.03 5.44
CA ALA A 166 0.04 -9.88 5.81
C ALA A 166 -0.59 -9.37 7.11
N THR A 167 -1.92 -9.34 7.17
CA THR A 167 -2.69 -8.96 8.37
C THR A 167 -3.70 -10.07 8.70
N GLY A 168 -4.01 -10.26 9.97
CA GLY A 168 -4.89 -11.34 10.44
C GLY A 168 -4.13 -12.53 11.05
N PRO A 169 -4.84 -13.61 11.40
CA PRO A 169 -4.30 -14.71 12.20
C PRO A 169 -3.21 -15.49 11.44
N ALA A 170 -2.17 -15.92 12.17
CA ALA A 170 -1.09 -16.71 11.60
C ALA A 170 -1.62 -17.99 10.93
N PRO A 171 -0.96 -18.47 9.86
CA PRO A 171 -1.39 -19.69 9.18
C PRO A 171 -1.35 -20.87 10.17
N ILE A 172 -2.44 -21.63 10.20
CA ILE A 172 -2.55 -22.83 11.03
C ILE A 172 -1.54 -23.85 10.48
N ARG A 173 -0.60 -24.33 11.30
CA ARG A 173 0.33 -25.38 10.88
C ARG A 173 -0.45 -26.67 10.62
N GLN A 174 -0.09 -27.39 9.57
CA GLN A 174 -0.68 -28.68 9.25
C GLN A 174 -0.56 -29.61 10.48
N GLY A 175 -1.70 -30.09 11.01
CA GLY A 175 -1.77 -30.94 12.21
C GLY A 175 -2.18 -30.23 13.52
N SER A 176 -2.39 -28.92 13.52
CA SER A 176 -2.95 -28.21 14.69
C SER A 176 -4.44 -27.89 14.50
N TYR A 177 -5.29 -28.37 15.40
CA TYR A 177 -6.71 -27.99 15.48
C TYR A 177 -6.84 -26.87 16.51
N SER A 178 -7.30 -25.67 16.09
CA SER A 178 -7.68 -24.60 17.01
C SER A 178 -9.18 -24.31 16.89
N SER A 179 -9.82 -24.07 18.02
CA SER A 179 -11.24 -23.70 18.14
C SER A 179 -11.44 -22.17 18.12
N ALA A 180 -10.49 -21.42 17.56
CA ALA A 180 -10.61 -19.98 17.38
C ALA A 180 -11.70 -19.68 16.34
N GLY A 181 -12.88 -19.30 16.81
CA GLY A 181 -14.05 -19.01 16.00
C GLY A 181 -13.81 -17.88 14.98
N GLY A 182 -13.65 -18.26 13.72
CA GLY A 182 -14.66 -17.98 12.69
C GLY A 182 -14.92 -16.55 12.18
N SER A 183 -14.13 -15.52 12.49
CA SER A 183 -14.41 -14.18 11.93
C SER A 183 -13.26 -13.44 11.25
N GLU A 184 -11.99 -13.76 11.54
CA GLU A 184 -10.86 -12.99 11.01
C GLU A 184 -10.12 -13.75 9.91
N VAL A 185 -10.12 -13.17 8.71
CA VAL A 185 -9.47 -13.75 7.51
C VAL A 185 -8.11 -13.10 7.35
N ARG A 186 -7.08 -13.93 7.14
CA ARG A 186 -5.74 -13.43 6.81
C ARG A 186 -5.77 -12.76 5.44
N ARG A 187 -5.31 -11.51 5.39
CA ARG A 187 -5.27 -10.67 4.19
C ARG A 187 -3.83 -10.45 3.79
N LEU A 188 -3.53 -10.64 2.51
CA LEU A 188 -2.20 -10.48 1.94
C LEU A 188 -2.19 -9.26 1.03
N LEU A 189 -1.27 -8.33 1.28
CA LEU A 189 -0.99 -7.24 0.37
C LEU A 189 0.08 -7.69 -0.62
N GLN A 190 -0.20 -7.57 -1.91
CA GLN A 190 0.66 -8.05 -2.98
C GLN A 190 0.98 -6.94 -3.98
N ILE A 191 2.22 -6.95 -4.45
CA ILE A 191 2.72 -6.06 -5.49
C ILE A 191 3.14 -6.82 -6.73
N ARG A 192 2.97 -6.21 -7.89
CA ARG A 192 3.53 -6.67 -9.17
C ARG A 192 4.10 -5.48 -9.93
N VAL A 193 5.24 -5.70 -10.57
CA VAL A 193 5.90 -4.70 -11.42
C VAL A 193 5.97 -5.22 -12.85
N LEU A 194 5.49 -4.43 -13.80
CA LEU A 194 5.54 -4.73 -15.22
C LEU A 194 6.42 -3.68 -15.91
N VAL A 195 7.21 -4.16 -16.86
CA VAL A 195 7.95 -3.32 -17.81
C VAL A 195 7.11 -3.12 -19.08
N PRO A 196 7.32 -2.03 -19.86
CA PRO A 196 6.64 -1.82 -21.14
C PRO A 196 6.85 -2.95 -22.13
#